data_AF-A0A0C3LD86-F1
#
_entry.id   AF-A0A0C3LD86-F1
#
_cell.length_a   1.000
_cell.length_b   1.000
_cell.length_c   1.000
_cell.angle_alpha   90.00
_cell.angle_beta   90.00
_cell.angle_gamma   90.00
#
_symmetry.space_group_name_H-M   'P 1'
#
loop_
_entity.id
_entity.type
_entity.pdbx_description
1 polymer ?
#
loop_
_entity_poly.entity_id
_entity_poly.type
_entity_poly.pdbx_seq_one_letter_code
_entity_poly.pdbx_strand_id
1 'polypeptide(L)'
;FRCTQCFGRPVLCGGCLVRSHQFSPFHWPEQWVDQNHTSNKELWEQLLEVDIWPATHKRPKTGFTMEVLRHQRCFNLRSKTNLKEYYDVLSNQIDQIPLFMQYTYDQFRLGSREHRGLVTHMRVGRPDATAPLRHGELCVSCPTCPNPGVNLPPNWERDPLK
;
A
#
# COMPACT_ATOMS: atom_id res chain seq x y z
N PHE A 1 -13.53 17.43 -0.54
CA PHE A 1 -12.07 17.43 -0.36
C PHE A 1 -11.69 16.19 0.44
N ARG A 2 -10.52 15.61 0.19
CA ARG A 2 -9.95 14.54 1.02
C ARG A 2 -8.49 14.87 1.31
N CYS A 3 -7.96 14.45 2.44
CA CYS A 3 -6.52 14.52 2.71
C CYS A 3 -5.92 13.12 2.54
N THR A 4 -4.89 13.00 1.71
CA THR A 4 -4.23 11.71 1.43
C THR A 4 -3.28 11.26 2.55
N GLN A 5 -2.99 12.14 3.49
CA GLN A 5 -2.04 11.90 4.59
C GLN A 5 -2.72 11.71 5.96
N CYS A 6 -4.00 12.06 6.08
CA CYS A 6 -4.77 11.79 7.29
C CYS A 6 -5.11 10.31 7.43
N PHE A 7 -5.01 9.80 8.65
CA PHE A 7 -5.54 8.49 8.99
C PHE A 7 -7.05 8.44 8.70
N GLY A 8 -7.50 7.36 8.05
CA GLY A 8 -8.90 7.19 7.64
C GLY A 8 -9.36 8.07 6.45
N ARG A 9 -8.53 9.03 6.00
CA ARG A 9 -8.77 9.88 4.82
C ARG A 9 -10.21 10.38 4.67
N PRO A 10 -10.80 11.02 5.69
CA PRO A 10 -12.21 11.40 5.65
C PRO A 10 -12.48 12.38 4.52
N VAL A 11 -13.62 12.18 3.83
CA VAL A 11 -14.12 13.14 2.86
C VAL A 11 -14.83 14.25 3.62
N LEU A 12 -14.27 15.46 3.51
CA LEU A 12 -14.75 16.64 4.21
C LEU A 12 -15.09 17.75 3.22
N CYS A 13 -16.00 18.64 3.61
CA CYS A 13 -16.16 19.92 2.92
C CYS A 13 -14.90 20.78 3.13
N GLY A 14 -14.67 21.79 2.27
CA GLY A 14 -13.45 22.60 2.32
C GLY A 14 -13.20 23.25 3.68
N GLY A 15 -14.24 23.84 4.29
CA GLY A 15 -14.12 24.45 5.62
C GLY A 15 -13.85 23.44 6.74
N CYS A 16 -14.46 22.26 6.70
CA CYS A 16 -14.18 21.19 7.67
C CYS A 16 -12.75 20.65 7.53
N LEU A 17 -12.26 20.52 6.30
CA LEU A 17 -10.89 20.11 6.03
C LEU A 17 -9.88 21.12 6.57
N VAL A 18 -10.07 22.42 6.33
CA VAL A 18 -9.18 23.46 6.87
C VAL A 18 -9.16 23.43 8.41
N ARG A 19 -10.32 23.33 9.06
CA ARG A 19 -10.41 23.25 10.52
C ARG A 19 -9.74 22.00 11.08
N SER A 20 -9.94 20.83 10.46
CA SER A 20 -9.34 19.58 10.94
C SER A 20 -7.82 19.54 10.77
N HIS A 21 -7.27 20.32 9.83
CA HIS A 21 -5.83 20.37 9.54
C HIS A 21 -5.13 21.60 10.14
N GLN A 22 -5.78 22.34 11.03
CA GLN A 22 -5.19 23.54 11.66
C GLN A 22 -3.83 23.26 12.35
N PHE A 23 -3.63 22.03 12.84
CA PHE A 23 -2.40 21.56 13.48
C PHE A 23 -1.59 20.59 12.61
N SER A 24 -2.01 20.35 11.37
CA SER A 24 -1.34 19.49 10.39
C SER A 24 -1.25 20.20 9.03
N PRO A 25 -0.63 21.40 8.96
CA PRO A 25 -0.68 22.25 7.76
C PRO A 25 0.08 21.67 6.56
N PHE A 26 1.00 20.71 6.78
CA PHE A 26 1.79 20.07 5.72
C PHE A 26 1.10 18.87 5.08
N HIS A 27 -0.11 18.54 5.51
CA HIS A 27 -0.91 17.52 4.85
C HIS A 27 -1.45 18.04 3.52
N TRP A 28 -1.40 17.22 2.47
CA TRP A 28 -1.81 17.58 1.12
C TRP A 28 -3.29 17.22 0.87
N PRO A 29 -4.19 18.22 0.71
CA PRO A 29 -5.57 17.96 0.37
C PRO A 29 -5.77 17.86 -1.14
N GLU A 30 -6.68 16.99 -1.53
CA GLU A 30 -7.18 16.83 -2.88
C GLU A 30 -8.65 17.27 -2.94
N GLN A 31 -9.00 17.95 -4.02
CA GLN A 31 -10.38 18.24 -4.35
C GLN A 31 -10.84 17.27 -5.43
N TRP A 32 -12.01 16.68 -5.22
CA TRP A 32 -12.68 15.95 -6.28
C TRP A 32 -13.23 16.95 -7.29
N VAL A 33 -12.78 16.88 -8.54
CA VAL A 33 -13.21 17.79 -9.61
C VAL A 33 -14.12 16.98 -10.53
N ASP A 34 -15.43 17.09 -10.34
CA ASP A 34 -16.40 16.37 -11.18
C ASP A 34 -16.47 16.97 -12.57
N GLN A 35 -15.79 16.34 -13.54
CA GLN A 35 -16.02 16.54 -14.97
C GLN A 35 -15.75 15.21 -15.71
N ASN A 36 -16.81 14.42 -15.96
CA ASN A 36 -16.84 13.33 -16.94
C ASN A 36 -15.78 12.19 -16.83
N HIS A 37 -15.27 11.88 -15.63
CA HIS A 37 -14.16 10.92 -15.45
C HIS A 37 -14.52 9.42 -15.49
N THR A 38 -15.81 9.06 -15.50
CA THR A 38 -16.26 7.68 -15.27
C THR A 38 -16.66 6.90 -16.52
N SER A 39 -16.71 7.53 -17.71
CA SER A 39 -17.33 6.90 -18.89
C SER A 39 -16.52 5.77 -19.54
N ASN A 40 -15.19 5.72 -19.37
CA ASN A 40 -14.31 4.80 -20.11
C ASN A 40 -13.34 3.99 -19.23
N LYS A 41 -13.41 4.13 -17.90
CA LYS A 41 -12.51 3.42 -16.98
C LYS A 41 -13.17 2.18 -16.44
N GLU A 42 -12.42 1.09 -16.36
CA GLU A 42 -12.87 -0.14 -15.73
C GLU A 42 -13.10 0.08 -14.23
N LEU A 43 -14.02 -0.67 -13.62
CA LEU A 43 -14.39 -0.48 -12.21
C LEU A 43 -13.19 -0.60 -11.26
N TRP A 44 -12.24 -1.50 -11.56
CA TRP A 44 -11.06 -1.68 -10.72
C TRP A 44 -10.12 -0.46 -10.77
N GLU A 45 -10.05 0.26 -11.89
CA GLU A 45 -9.29 1.51 -12.02
C GLU A 45 -9.93 2.61 -11.19
N GLN A 46 -11.26 2.75 -11.28
CA GLN A 46 -12.02 3.71 -10.49
C GLN A 46 -11.82 3.49 -8.99
N LEU A 47 -11.78 2.22 -8.54
CA LEU A 47 -11.50 1.87 -7.14
C LEU A 47 -10.09 2.29 -6.71
N LEU A 48 -9.08 2.04 -7.54
CA LEU A 48 -7.70 2.44 -7.23
C LEU A 48 -7.54 3.97 -7.13
N GLU A 49 -8.24 4.74 -7.97
CA GLU A 49 -8.25 6.21 -7.91
C GLU A 49 -8.76 6.75 -6.57
N VAL A 50 -9.68 6.02 -5.95
CA VAL A 50 -10.23 6.34 -4.64
C VAL A 50 -9.53 5.61 -3.48
N ASP A 51 -8.32 5.08 -3.69
CA ASP A 51 -7.52 4.33 -2.70
C ASP A 51 -8.20 3.06 -2.16
N ILE A 52 -9.01 2.40 -2.99
CA ILE A 52 -9.59 1.10 -2.69
C ILE A 52 -8.89 0.05 -3.56
N TRP A 53 -8.19 -0.87 -2.90
CA TRP A 53 -7.67 -2.07 -3.53
C TRP A 53 -8.81 -3.02 -3.88
N PRO A 54 -9.06 -3.31 -5.16
CA PRO A 54 -10.09 -4.26 -5.55
C PRO A 54 -9.63 -5.68 -5.18
N ALA A 55 -10.49 -6.45 -4.51
CA ALA A 55 -10.17 -7.85 -4.17
C ALA A 55 -10.07 -8.77 -5.40
N THR A 56 -10.70 -8.36 -6.51
CA THR A 56 -10.67 -9.05 -7.81
C THR A 56 -10.65 -8.02 -8.95
N HIS A 57 -10.04 -8.36 -10.07
CA HIS A 57 -9.84 -7.43 -11.20
C HIS A 57 -11.01 -7.42 -12.22
N LYS A 58 -11.70 -8.54 -12.44
CA LYS A 58 -12.78 -8.62 -13.46
C LYS A 58 -14.12 -8.04 -13.02
N ARG A 59 -14.50 -8.28 -11.77
CA ARG A 59 -15.80 -7.83 -11.22
C ARG A 59 -15.68 -7.71 -9.70
N PRO A 60 -15.04 -6.64 -9.19
CA PRO A 60 -14.85 -6.45 -7.77
C PRO A 60 -16.20 -6.31 -7.07
N LYS A 61 -16.47 -7.22 -6.13
CA LYS A 61 -17.59 -7.11 -5.17
C LYS A 61 -17.13 -6.78 -3.75
N THR A 62 -15.82 -6.86 -3.53
CA THR A 62 -15.14 -6.57 -2.27
C THR A 62 -13.94 -5.70 -2.60
N GLY A 63 -13.65 -4.73 -1.74
CA GLY A 63 -12.46 -3.91 -1.81
C GLY A 63 -11.89 -3.69 -0.42
N PHE A 64 -10.59 -3.41 -0.36
CA PHE A 64 -9.87 -3.10 0.87
C PHE A 64 -9.27 -1.71 0.73
N THR A 65 -9.38 -0.85 1.74
CA THR A 65 -8.69 0.43 1.66
C THR A 65 -7.17 0.19 1.63
N MET A 66 -6.46 0.99 0.84
CA MET A 66 -4.99 0.96 0.81
C MET A 66 -4.41 1.14 2.22
N GLU A 67 -5.10 1.92 3.06
CA GLU A 67 -4.73 2.13 4.46
C GLU A 67 -4.74 0.83 5.26
N VAL A 68 -5.79 0.00 5.13
CA VAL A 68 -5.85 -1.28 5.86
C VAL A 68 -4.71 -2.22 5.45
N LEU A 69 -4.31 -2.20 4.17
CA LEU A 69 -3.19 -3.00 3.65
C LEU A 69 -1.84 -2.50 4.17
N ARG A 70 -1.65 -1.17 4.27
CA ARG A 70 -0.46 -0.56 4.87
C ARG A 70 -0.38 -0.85 6.37
N HIS A 71 -1.49 -0.72 7.08
CA HIS A 71 -1.59 -0.97 8.51
C HIS A 71 -1.31 -2.45 8.84
N GLN A 72 -1.92 -3.37 8.09
CA GLN A 72 -1.63 -4.81 8.16
C GLN A 72 -0.14 -5.09 8.01
N ARG A 73 0.52 -4.47 7.02
CA ARG A 73 1.96 -4.65 6.77
C ARG A 73 2.80 -4.14 7.94
N CYS A 74 2.42 -3.01 8.55
CA CYS A 74 3.09 -2.47 9.72
C CYS A 74 3.00 -3.45 10.91
N PHE A 75 1.81 -3.94 11.23
CA PHE A 75 1.59 -4.94 12.28
C PHE A 75 2.38 -6.22 12.01
N ASN A 76 2.33 -6.73 10.78
CA ASN A 76 3.08 -7.92 10.41
C ASN A 76 4.60 -7.79 10.65
N LEU A 77 5.17 -6.61 10.42
CA LEU A 77 6.60 -6.34 10.61
C LEU A 77 6.97 -5.97 12.06
N ARG A 78 6.10 -5.28 12.78
CA ARG A 78 6.39 -4.70 14.10
C ARG A 78 5.87 -5.55 15.26
N SER A 79 4.62 -5.99 15.18
CA SER A 79 3.96 -6.78 16.24
C SER A 79 4.06 -8.28 16.02
N LYS A 80 4.64 -8.72 14.89
CA LYS A 80 4.73 -10.14 14.49
C LYS A 80 3.38 -10.84 14.38
N THR A 81 2.29 -10.07 14.29
CA THR A 81 0.94 -10.58 14.11
C THR A 81 0.82 -11.22 12.74
N ASN A 82 0.24 -12.43 12.69
CA ASN A 82 -0.01 -13.07 11.41
C ASN A 82 -1.24 -12.45 10.72
N LEU A 83 -1.43 -12.74 9.43
CA LEU A 83 -2.51 -12.14 8.66
C LEU A 83 -3.91 -12.49 9.20
N LYS A 84 -4.08 -13.73 9.68
CA LYS A 84 -5.37 -14.23 10.20
C LYS A 84 -5.74 -13.54 11.50
N GLU A 85 -4.82 -13.45 12.45
CA GLU A 85 -5.02 -12.73 13.70
C GLU A 85 -5.40 -11.26 13.46
N TYR A 86 -4.69 -10.58 12.56
CA TYR A 86 -5.02 -9.20 12.21
C TYR A 86 -6.41 -9.08 11.58
N TYR A 87 -6.76 -10.02 10.67
CA TYR A 87 -8.10 -10.07 10.07
C TYR A 87 -9.20 -10.31 11.10
N ASP A 88 -8.95 -11.17 12.09
CA ASP A 88 -9.93 -11.48 13.15
C ASP A 88 -10.17 -10.27 14.04
N VAL A 89 -9.11 -9.54 14.42
CA VAL A 89 -9.24 -8.28 15.15
C VAL A 89 -10.08 -7.28 14.35
N LEU A 90 -9.77 -7.09 13.07
CA LEU A 90 -10.56 -6.20 12.20
C LEU A 90 -12.01 -6.65 12.09
N SER A 91 -12.25 -7.96 11.92
CA SER A 91 -13.59 -8.51 11.75
C SER A 91 -14.44 -8.35 13.00
N ASN A 92 -13.83 -8.50 14.18
CA ASN A 92 -14.50 -8.30 15.47
C ASN A 92 -14.83 -6.82 15.76
N GLN A 93 -14.07 -5.89 15.18
CA GLN A 93 -14.34 -4.45 15.32
C GLN A 93 -15.42 -3.94 14.36
N ILE A 94 -15.73 -4.70 13.30
CA ILE A 94 -16.77 -4.36 12.34
C ILE A 94 -18.04 -5.07 12.80
N ASP A 95 -18.94 -4.32 13.45
CA ASP A 95 -20.18 -4.83 14.08
C ASP A 95 -21.12 -5.62 13.15
N GLN A 96 -20.84 -5.70 11.84
CA GLN A 96 -21.74 -6.29 10.84
C GLN A 96 -21.01 -6.95 9.67
N ILE A 97 -20.03 -7.83 9.89
CA ILE A 97 -19.62 -8.73 8.79
C ILE A 97 -20.69 -9.82 8.65
N PRO A 98 -21.48 -9.87 7.56
CA PRO A 98 -22.48 -10.91 7.40
C PRO A 98 -21.78 -12.27 7.33
N LEU A 99 -22.38 -13.30 7.93
CA LEU A 99 -21.88 -14.70 7.98
C LEU A 99 -21.51 -15.28 6.60
N PHE A 100 -21.96 -14.66 5.51
CA PHE A 100 -21.66 -15.02 4.12
C PHE A 100 -20.23 -14.61 3.64
N MET A 101 -19.48 -13.82 4.41
CA MET A 101 -18.12 -13.38 4.06
C MET A 101 -17.03 -14.43 4.37
N GLN A 102 -17.31 -15.73 4.18
CA GLN A 102 -16.32 -16.80 4.40
C GLN A 102 -15.08 -16.65 3.51
N TYR A 103 -15.24 -16.08 2.32
CA TYR A 103 -14.15 -15.89 1.35
C TYR A 103 -13.37 -14.59 1.52
N THR A 104 -13.79 -13.71 2.43
CA THR A 104 -13.20 -12.37 2.55
C THR A 104 -11.80 -12.41 3.12
N TYR A 105 -11.51 -13.37 4.00
CA TYR A 105 -10.14 -13.62 4.44
C TYR A 105 -9.23 -14.03 3.27
N ASP A 106 -9.69 -14.92 2.39
CA ASP A 106 -8.91 -15.34 1.22
C ASP A 106 -8.67 -14.19 0.24
N GLN A 107 -9.70 -13.38 0.02
CA GLN A 107 -9.61 -12.15 -0.77
C GLN A 107 -8.61 -11.16 -0.14
N PHE A 108 -8.66 -10.97 1.18
CA PHE A 108 -7.75 -10.10 1.91
C PHE A 108 -6.31 -10.61 1.85
N ARG A 109 -6.12 -11.93 1.92
CA ARG A 109 -4.82 -12.60 1.76
C ARG A 109 -4.23 -12.38 0.37
N LEU A 110 -5.03 -12.52 -0.68
CA LEU A 110 -4.60 -12.25 -2.05
C LEU A 110 -4.25 -10.78 -2.23
N GLY A 111 -5.16 -9.87 -1.86
CA GLY A 111 -4.93 -8.42 -1.97
C GLY A 111 -3.71 -7.95 -1.19
N SER A 112 -3.49 -8.48 0.02
CA SER A 112 -2.30 -8.18 0.83
C SER A 112 -0.99 -8.63 0.17
N ARG A 113 -1.01 -9.74 -0.56
CA ARG A 113 0.17 -10.26 -1.29
C ARG A 113 0.43 -9.43 -2.54
N GLU A 114 -0.60 -9.16 -3.33
CA GLU A 114 -0.50 -8.38 -4.57
C GLU A 114 -0.03 -6.95 -4.28
N HIS A 115 -0.66 -6.28 -3.30
CA HIS A 115 -0.25 -4.94 -2.87
C HIS A 115 1.21 -4.91 -2.41
N ARG A 116 1.68 -5.94 -1.68
CA ARG A 116 3.08 -6.04 -1.26
C ARG A 116 4.02 -6.21 -2.46
N GLY A 117 3.64 -7.01 -3.45
CA GLY A 117 4.38 -7.16 -4.70
C GLY A 117 4.51 -5.82 -5.43
N LEU A 118 3.39 -5.15 -5.66
CA LEU A 118 3.35 -3.87 -6.36
C LEU A 118 4.17 -2.78 -5.63
N VAL A 119 4.02 -2.67 -4.31
CA VAL A 119 4.83 -1.74 -3.50
C VAL A 119 6.32 -2.04 -3.62
N THR A 120 6.71 -3.31 -3.78
CA THR A 120 8.11 -3.68 -3.97
C THR A 120 8.61 -3.23 -5.34
N HIS A 121 7.84 -3.43 -6.41
CA HIS A 121 8.14 -2.90 -7.75
C HIS A 121 8.30 -1.37 -7.74
N MET A 122 7.38 -0.66 -7.09
CA MET A 122 7.44 0.79 -6.94
C MET A 122 8.69 1.26 -6.20
N ARG A 123 9.08 0.57 -5.12
CA ARG A 123 10.27 0.92 -4.31
C ARG A 123 11.58 0.82 -5.08
N VAL A 124 11.70 -0.15 -5.99
CA VAL A 124 12.90 -0.28 -6.85
C VAL A 124 12.80 0.57 -8.12
N GLY A 125 11.71 1.32 -8.30
CA GLY A 125 11.51 2.16 -9.48
C GLY A 125 11.26 1.36 -10.76
N ARG A 126 10.71 0.14 -10.67
CA ARG A 126 10.38 -0.69 -11.83
C ARG A 126 8.88 -0.57 -12.17
N PRO A 127 8.50 0.27 -13.15
CA PRO A 127 7.09 0.48 -13.49
C PRO A 127 6.46 -0.72 -14.20
N ASP A 128 7.26 -1.52 -14.92
CA ASP A 128 6.78 -2.70 -15.63
C ASP A 128 6.85 -3.97 -14.76
N ALA A 129 5.69 -4.46 -14.37
CA ALA A 129 5.52 -5.71 -13.61
C ALA A 129 5.27 -6.94 -14.51
N THR A 130 5.24 -6.79 -15.84
CA THR A 130 4.95 -7.89 -16.78
C THR A 130 6.20 -8.62 -17.26
N ALA A 131 7.31 -7.90 -17.42
CA ALA A 131 8.59 -8.52 -17.78
C ALA A 131 9.10 -9.47 -16.67
N PRO A 132 9.88 -10.51 -17.01
CA PRO A 132 10.47 -11.41 -16.03
C PRO A 132 11.40 -10.68 -15.05
N LEU A 133 11.50 -11.20 -13.84
CA LEU A 133 12.40 -10.70 -12.79
C LEU A 133 13.73 -11.46 -12.84
N ARG A 134 14.85 -10.73 -12.71
CA ARG A 134 16.15 -11.34 -12.39
C ARG A 134 16.25 -11.55 -10.89
N HIS A 135 17.09 -12.50 -10.48
CA HIS A 135 17.38 -12.71 -9.06
C HIS A 135 17.91 -11.43 -8.42
N GLY A 136 17.35 -11.04 -7.28
CA GLY A 136 17.75 -9.83 -6.55
C GLY A 136 17.24 -8.51 -7.14
N GLU A 137 16.54 -8.50 -8.27
CA GLU A 137 16.14 -7.26 -8.95
C GLU A 137 15.15 -6.40 -8.15
N LEU A 138 14.29 -7.04 -7.35
CA LEU A 138 13.36 -6.36 -6.45
C LEU A 138 13.96 -6.07 -5.06
N CYS A 139 15.21 -6.47 -4.81
CA CYS A 139 15.86 -6.24 -3.53
C CYS A 139 16.43 -4.82 -3.47
N VAL A 140 16.18 -4.13 -2.36
CA VAL A 140 16.85 -2.86 -2.09
C VAL A 140 18.32 -3.16 -1.78
N SER A 141 19.23 -2.60 -2.56
CA SER A 141 20.67 -2.68 -2.28
C SER A 141 20.96 -2.06 -0.92
N CYS A 142 21.51 -2.86 -0.01
CA CYS A 142 21.87 -2.38 1.32
C CYS A 142 23.09 -1.44 1.22
N PRO A 143 23.00 -0.18 1.67
CA PRO A 143 24.11 0.77 1.61
C PRO A 143 25.24 0.41 2.58
N THR A 144 24.96 -0.41 3.59
CA THR A 144 25.94 -0.88 4.59
C THR A 144 26.67 -2.14 4.14
N CYS A 145 26.10 -2.92 3.23
CA CYS A 145 26.78 -4.11 2.71
C CYS A 145 27.99 -3.69 1.85
N PRO A 146 29.11 -4.41 1.91
CA PRO A 146 30.28 -4.19 1.05
C PRO A 146 29.91 -4.33 -0.43
N ASN A 147 29.98 -3.23 -1.19
CA ASN A 147 29.73 -3.18 -2.63
C ASN A 147 30.98 -2.60 -3.35
N PRO A 148 31.80 -3.47 -3.98
CA PRO A 148 32.96 -3.05 -4.76
C PRO A 148 32.61 -1.98 -5.79
N GLY A 149 33.38 -0.89 -5.83
CA GLY A 149 33.15 0.23 -6.75
C GLY A 149 32.01 1.19 -6.38
N VAL A 150 31.28 0.92 -5.30
CA VAL A 150 30.19 1.79 -4.80
C VAL A 150 30.56 2.41 -3.46
N ASN A 151 30.80 1.57 -2.44
CA ASN A 151 31.07 2.00 -1.06
C ASN A 151 32.32 1.34 -0.45
N LEU A 152 33.13 0.68 -1.27
CA LEU A 152 34.43 0.12 -0.89
C LEU A 152 35.58 0.92 -1.51
N PRO A 153 36.70 1.13 -0.78
CA PRO A 153 37.89 1.75 -1.34
C PRO A 153 38.46 0.89 -2.49
N PRO A 154 39.12 1.48 -3.52
CA PRO A 154 39.58 0.73 -4.69
C PRO A 154 40.47 -0.49 -4.40
N ASN A 155 41.21 -0.46 -3.29
CA ASN A 155 42.12 -1.51 -2.84
C ASN A 155 41.59 -2.31 -1.63
N TRP A 156 40.27 -2.33 -1.41
CA TRP A 156 39.60 -3.05 -0.31
C TRP A 156 39.97 -4.55 -0.22
N GLU A 157 40.37 -5.18 -1.33
CA GLU A 157 40.83 -6.56 -1.35
C GLU A 157 42.16 -6.77 -0.60
N ARG A 158 42.97 -5.72 -0.49
CA ARG A 158 44.27 -5.71 0.18
C ARG A 158 44.20 -5.10 1.58
N ASP A 159 42.99 -4.89 2.11
CA ASP A 159 42.82 -4.35 3.46
C ASP A 159 43.43 -5.32 4.49
N PRO A 160 44.42 -4.89 5.27
CA PRO A 160 45.07 -5.74 6.27
C PRO A 160 44.16 -6.13 7.45
N LEU A 161 42.96 -5.54 7.55
CA LEU A 161 41.96 -5.81 8.59
C LEU A 161 40.81 -6.72 8.12
N LYS A 162 40.89 -7.25 6.88
CA LYS A 162 39.88 -8.15 6.31
C LYS A 162 39.90 -9.55 6.92
#